data_AF-A0A3G9EFB5-F1
#
_entry.id   AF-A0A3G9EFB5-F1
#
_cell.length_a   1.000
_cell.length_b   1.000
_cell.length_c   1.000
_cell.angle_alpha   90.00
_cell.angle_beta   90.00
_cell.angle_gamma   90.00
#
_symmetry.space_group_name_H-M   'P 1'
#
loop_
_entity.id
_entity.type
_entity.pdbx_description
1 polymer ?
#
loop_
_entity_poly.entity_id
_entity_poly.type
_entity_poly.pdbx_seq_one_letter_code
_entity_poly.pdbx_strand_id
1 'polypeptide(L)'
;MIRQFKQGNYAEVRGAIVRKGDLIVISGVVGILHTDYDPDYMELETEGGSLHTHFGYAEVVKLRRIEHANGIRGLNLKKARR
;
A
#
# COMPACT_ATOMS: atom_id res chain seq x y z
N MET A 1 2.80 -9.73 13.18
CA MET A 1 1.43 -9.46 12.68
C MET A 1 1.53 -9.39 11.17
N ILE A 2 1.09 -10.42 10.45
CA ILE A 2 1.19 -10.46 8.98
C ILE A 2 -0.02 -9.70 8.42
N ARG A 3 0.20 -8.56 7.77
CA ARG A 3 -0.84 -7.80 7.09
C ARG A 3 -1.14 -8.50 5.76
N GLN A 4 -2.23 -9.27 5.72
CA GLN A 4 -2.76 -9.83 4.47
C GLN A 4 -3.35 -8.68 3.63
N PHE A 5 -2.61 -8.21 2.63
CA PHE A 5 -3.14 -7.47 1.48
C PHE A 5 -3.94 -8.40 0.55
N LYS A 6 -4.92 -9.12 1.11
CA LYS A 6 -5.87 -9.95 0.33
C LYS A 6 -6.32 -9.13 -0.85
N GLN A 7 -6.05 -9.64 -2.05
CA GLN A 7 -6.63 -9.31 -3.36
C GLN A 7 -7.86 -8.39 -3.22
N GLY A 8 -7.59 -7.11 -2.97
CA GLY A 8 -8.61 -6.13 -2.69
C GLY A 8 -8.99 -5.51 -4.02
N ASN A 9 -10.23 -5.05 -4.14
CA ASN A 9 -10.54 -4.11 -5.21
C ASN A 9 -9.72 -2.84 -4.92
N TYR A 10 -8.65 -2.62 -5.68
CA TYR A 10 -7.82 -1.43 -5.60
C TYR A 10 -8.11 -0.55 -6.81
N ALA A 11 -8.26 0.75 -6.58
CA ALA A 11 -8.32 1.74 -7.64
C ALA A 11 -6.96 2.43 -7.75
N GLU A 12 -6.46 2.59 -8.97
CA GLU A 12 -5.35 3.49 -9.23
C GLU A 12 -5.75 4.93 -8.92
N VAL A 13 -4.89 5.65 -8.20
CA VAL A 13 -5.06 7.08 -7.94
C VAL A 13 -4.18 7.85 -8.90
N ARG A 14 -4.71 8.14 -10.09
CA ARG A 14 -3.99 8.88 -11.13
C ARG A 14 -3.56 10.27 -10.65
N GLY A 15 -2.32 10.64 -10.95
CA GLY A 15 -1.75 11.96 -10.61
C GLY A 15 -1.45 12.19 -9.13
N ALA A 16 -1.53 11.15 -8.30
CA ALA A 16 -1.27 11.30 -6.87
C ALA A 16 0.23 11.22 -6.54
N ILE A 17 0.65 12.06 -5.60
CA ILE A 17 1.99 11.98 -5.01
C ILE A 17 2.05 10.74 -4.11
N VAL A 18 3.11 9.95 -4.29
CA VAL A 18 3.46 8.79 -3.46
C VAL A 18 4.24 9.26 -2.24
N ARG A 19 3.91 8.73 -1.07
CA ARG A 19 4.51 9.04 0.22
C ARG A 19 4.67 7.77 1.05
N LYS A 20 5.57 7.84 2.04
CA LYS A 20 5.67 6.82 3.08
C LYS A 20 4.28 6.51 3.68
N GLY A 21 3.98 5.23 3.80
CA GLY A 21 2.71 4.69 4.30
C GLY A 21 1.64 4.51 3.22
N ASP A 22 1.85 4.99 1.99
CA ASP A 22 0.92 4.76 0.90
C ASP A 22 0.96 3.30 0.44
N LEU A 23 -0.22 2.80 0.06
CA LEU A 23 -0.35 1.57 -0.70
C LEU A 23 0.00 1.86 -2.15
N ILE A 24 0.97 1.13 -2.69
CA ILE A 24 1.43 1.28 -4.06
C ILE A 24 1.49 -0.10 -4.73
N VAL A 25 1.47 -0.08 -6.05
CA VAL A 25 1.89 -1.22 -6.88
C VAL A 25 3.12 -0.81 -7.66
N ILE A 26 4.12 -1.67 -7.67
CA ILE A 26 5.31 -1.52 -8.51
C ILE A 26 5.59 -2.84 -9.21
N SER A 27 5.66 -2.83 -10.53
CA SER A 27 5.98 -4.01 -11.35
C SER A 27 5.17 -5.26 -10.98
N GLY A 28 3.87 -5.06 -10.70
CA GLY A 28 2.92 -6.11 -10.32
C GLY A 28 2.91 -6.48 -8.83
N VAL A 29 3.80 -5.92 -8.02
CA VAL A 29 3.87 -6.17 -6.57
C VAL A 29 3.12 -5.07 -5.81
N VAL A 30 2.13 -5.46 -5.03
CA VAL A 30 1.38 -4.54 -4.15
C VAL A 30 2.01 -4.54 -2.76
N GLY A 31 2.25 -3.35 -2.21
CA GLY A 31 2.79 -3.19 -0.86
C GLY A 31 2.64 -1.79 -0.29
N ILE A 32 2.92 -1.63 1.00
CA ILE A 32 2.99 -0.34 1.66
C ILE A 32 4.43 0.18 1.58
N LEU A 33 4.59 1.42 1.11
CA LEU A 33 5.89 2.08 1.09
C LEU A 33 6.36 2.43 2.53
N HIS A 34 7.54 1.96 2.95
CA HIS A 34 8.11 2.22 4.28
C HIS A 34 9.16 3.31 4.32
N THR A 35 9.70 3.67 3.16
CA THR A 35 10.65 4.78 3.00
C THR A 35 9.94 6.03 2.50
N ASP A 36 10.62 7.17 2.56
CA ASP A 36 10.21 8.27 1.69
C ASP A 36 10.37 7.84 0.23
N TYR A 37 9.57 8.44 -0.66
CA TYR A 37 9.62 8.10 -2.07
C TYR A 37 10.97 8.53 -2.65
N ASP A 38 11.82 7.55 -2.96
CA ASP A 38 13.10 7.73 -3.61
C ASP A 38 13.18 6.73 -4.79
N PRO A 39 13.29 7.20 -6.05
CA PRO A 39 13.38 6.31 -7.21
C PRO A 39 14.60 5.39 -7.17
N ASP A 40 15.65 5.78 -6.44
CA ASP A 40 16.86 4.99 -6.28
C ASP A 40 16.79 4.05 -5.08
N TYR A 41 15.78 4.14 -4.20
CA TYR A 41 15.64 3.23 -3.07
C TYR A 41 14.22 3.19 -2.50
N MET A 42 13.55 2.05 -2.65
CA MET A 42 12.22 1.84 -2.09
C MET A 42 12.14 0.58 -1.24
N GLU A 43 11.55 0.69 -0.05
CA GLU A 43 11.20 -0.44 0.80
C GLU A 43 9.67 -0.62 0.81
N LEU A 44 9.21 -1.81 0.43
CA LEU A 44 7.80 -2.16 0.41
C LEU A 44 7.52 -3.29 1.39
N GLU A 45 6.55 -3.09 2.28
CA GLU A 45 5.98 -4.19 3.06
C GLU A 45 4.88 -4.85 2.23
N THR A 46 5.16 -6.08 1.80
CA THR A 46 4.24 -6.94 1.05
C THR A 46 3.65 -8.02 1.96
N GLU A 47 2.71 -8.83 1.46
CA GLU A 47 2.21 -10.00 2.21
C GLU A 47 3.30 -11.01 2.56
N GLY A 48 4.31 -11.14 1.69
CA GLY A 48 5.44 -12.05 1.86
C GLY A 48 6.54 -11.51 2.78
N GLY A 49 6.42 -10.26 3.25
CA GLY A 49 7.45 -9.57 4.04
C GLY A 49 7.99 -8.32 3.32
N SER A 50 9.10 -7.80 3.83
CA SER A 50 9.76 -6.62 3.26
C SER A 50 10.46 -6.95 1.94
N LEU A 51 10.16 -6.16 0.92
CA LEU A 51 10.81 -6.16 -0.39
C LEU A 51 11.61 -4.87 -0.54
N HIS A 52 12.89 -5.00 -0.88
CA HIS A 52 13.76 -3.87 -1.21
C HIS A 52 14.00 -3.87 -2.72
N THR A 53 13.88 -2.71 -3.34
CA THR A 53 13.91 -2.62 -4.80
C THR A 53 14.31 -1.24 -5.30
N HIS A 54 14.81 -1.22 -6.54
CA HIS A 54 15.16 -0.04 -7.32
C HIS A 54 14.21 -0.01 -8.51
N PHE A 55 13.23 0.90 -8.49
CA PHE A 55 12.25 1.03 -9.57
C PHE A 55 12.17 2.50 -9.99
N GLY A 56 12.40 2.76 -11.27
CA GLY A 56 12.28 4.10 -11.82
C GLY A 56 10.86 4.66 -11.68
N TYR A 57 10.74 5.98 -11.70
CA TYR A 57 9.49 6.72 -11.48
C TYR A 57 8.28 6.22 -12.29
N ALA A 58 8.52 5.67 -13.49
CA ALA A 58 7.47 5.23 -14.41
C ALA A 58 6.69 3.99 -13.97
N GLU A 59 7.19 3.21 -13.01
CA GLU A 59 6.61 1.90 -12.65
C GLU A 59 5.76 1.94 -11.37
N VAL A 60 5.76 3.07 -10.66
CA VAL A 60 5.07 3.19 -9.36
C VAL A 60 3.69 3.79 -9.52
N VAL A 61 2.67 3.03 -9.13
CA VAL A 61 1.27 3.48 -9.14
C VAL A 61 0.70 3.48 -7.74
N LYS A 62 0.16 4.62 -7.30
CA LYS A 62 -0.54 4.72 -6.02
C LYS A 62 -1.89 4.03 -6.11
N LEU A 63 -2.18 3.20 -5.11
CA LEU A 63 -3.42 2.48 -4.98
C LEU A 63 -4.26 3.03 -3.83
N ARG A 64 -5.57 3.04 -4.03
CA ARG A 64 -6.56 3.24 -2.97
C ARG A 64 -7.37 1.97 -2.82
N ARG A 65 -7.49 1.48 -1.59
CA ARG A 65 -8.41 0.38 -1.29
C ARG A 65 -9.85 0.85 -1.55
N ILE A 66 -10.53 0.17 -2.46
CA ILE A 66 -11.97 0.32 -2.65
C ILE A 66 -12.61 -0.53 -1.57
N GLU A 67 -12.98 0.10 -0.46
CA GLU A 67 -13.88 -0.54 0.49
C GLU A 67 -15.21 -0.73 -0.24
N HIS A 68 -15.61 -1.98 -0.47
CA HIS A 68 -16.97 -2.26 -0.94
C HIS A 68 -17.92 -1.64 0.08
N ALA A 69 -18.58 -0.54 -0.31
CA ALA A 69 -19.68 0.04 0.43
C ALA A 69 -20.86 -0.93 0.37
N ASN A 70 -20.81 -2.00 1.17
CA ASN A 70 -21.91 -2.89 1.54
C ASN A 70 -21.47 -3.93 2.61
N GLY A 71 -20.79 -3.49 3.68
CA GLY A 71 -20.47 -4.44 4.75
C GLY A 71 -19.58 -3.99 5.91
N ILE A 72 -19.51 -2.70 6.27
CA ILE A 72 -18.89 -2.31 7.56
C ILE A 72 -19.98 -2.33 8.65
N ARG A 73 -20.46 -3.54 8.98
CA ARG A 73 -20.90 -3.85 10.34
C ARG A 73 -19.67 -4.43 11.04
N GLY A 74 -18.89 -3.56 11.69
CA GLY A 74 -17.89 -4.02 12.66
C GLY A 74 -16.44 -3.60 12.47
N LEU A 75 -16.13 -2.39 11.98
CA LEU A 75 -14.85 -1.78 12.36
C LEU A 75 -15.06 -0.97 13.65
N ASN A 76 -15.10 -1.69 14.77
CA ASN A 76 -14.98 -1.10 16.09
C ASN A 76 -13.55 -0.54 16.21
N LEU A 77 -13.38 0.75 15.88
CA LEU A 77 -12.20 1.53 16.25
C LEU A 77 -12.19 1.75 17.77
N LYS A 78 -12.05 0.67 18.53
CA LYS A 78 -11.59 0.71 19.91
C LYS A 78 -10.37 -0.19 20.02
N LYS A 79 -9.19 0.42 19.92
CA LYS A 79 -8.12 0.36 20.94
C LYS A 79 -6.82 0.88 20.36
N ALA A 80 -6.50 2.13 20.68
CA ALA A 80 -5.13 2.61 20.78
C ALA A 80 -5.08 3.67 21.88
N ARG A 81 -5.14 3.22 23.13
CA ARG A 81 -4.65 3.91 24.33
C ARG A 81 -4.57 2.88 25.45
N ARG A 82 -3.36 2.46 25.76
CA ARG A 82 -2.97 2.01 27.10
C ARG A 82 -1.54 2.45 27.32
#